data_AF-A0A7J8ILD3-F1
#
_entry.id   AF-A0A7J8ILD3-F1
#
_cell.length_a   1.000
_cell.length_b   1.000
_cell.length_c   1.000
_cell.angle_alpha   90.00
_cell.angle_beta   90.00
_cell.angle_gamma   90.00
#
_symmetry.space_group_name_H-M   'P 1'
#
loop_
_entity.id
_entity.type
_entity.pdbx_description
1 polymer ?
#
loop_
_entity_poly.entity_id
_entity_poly.type
_entity_poly.pdbx_seq_one_letter_code
_entity_poly.pdbx_strand_id
1 'polypeptide(L)'
;MACLGLYCGKTLLFKNGSTEIYGECGVCPRGQRTNAQKYCQPCTESPELYDWLYLGFMAMLPLVLHWFFIEWYSGKKRLALSMNVSGWNDIEIIII
;
A
#
# COMPACT_ATOMS: atom_id res chain seq x y z
N MET A 1 -30.65 -8.75 9.87
CA MET A 1 -29.49 -8.57 10.76
C MET A 1 -28.56 -7.51 10.20
N ALA A 2 -27.95 -6.69 11.07
CA ALA A 2 -26.98 -5.68 10.66
C ALA A 2 -25.58 -6.30 10.47
N CYS A 3 -24.86 -5.87 9.44
CA CYS A 3 -23.44 -6.20 9.25
C CYS A 3 -22.57 -5.26 10.09
N LEU A 4 -21.85 -5.81 11.07
CA LEU A 4 -20.92 -5.09 11.92
C LEU A 4 -19.52 -5.15 11.28
N GLY A 5 -18.88 -3.99 11.13
CA GLY A 5 -17.55 -3.86 10.50
C GLY A 5 -17.55 -3.04 9.21
N LEU A 6 -16.38 -2.51 8.87
CA LEU A 6 -16.17 -1.74 7.63
C LEU A 6 -15.89 -2.63 6.40
N TYR A 7 -15.50 -3.88 6.64
CA TYR A 7 -15.14 -4.84 5.58
C TYR A 7 -16.17 -5.96 5.39
N CYS A 8 -17.20 -6.00 6.25
CA CYS A 8 -18.25 -7.00 6.21
C CYS A 8 -19.52 -6.42 5.59
N GLY A 9 -20.03 -7.07 4.56
CA GLY A 9 -21.22 -6.65 3.85
C GLY A 9 -21.94 -7.82 3.21
N LYS A 10 -23.05 -7.53 2.54
CA LYS A 10 -23.79 -8.54 1.78
C LYS A 10 -23.25 -8.59 0.36
N THR A 11 -22.83 -9.78 -0.06
CA THR A 11 -22.41 -10.05 -1.44
C THR A 11 -23.63 -10.22 -2.34
N LEU A 12 -23.50 -9.81 -3.60
CA LEU A 12 -24.53 -9.99 -4.61
C LEU A 12 -24.46 -11.42 -5.14
N LEU A 13 -25.47 -12.25 -4.87
CA LEU A 13 -25.51 -13.65 -5.33
C LEU A 13 -26.09 -13.78 -6.73
N PHE A 14 -27.14 -13.00 -7.04
CA PHE A 14 -27.83 -13.13 -8.31
C PHE A 14 -28.43 -11.79 -8.73
N LYS A 15 -28.24 -11.44 -10.01
CA LYS A 15 -28.85 -10.27 -10.65
C LYS A 15 -29.72 -10.78 -11.80
N ASN A 16 -31.03 -10.83 -11.60
CA ASN A 16 -31.98 -11.16 -12.67
C ASN A 16 -32.73 -9.89 -13.07
N GLY A 17 -32.24 -9.21 -14.11
CA GLY A 17 -32.82 -7.93 -14.55
C GLY A 17 -32.80 -6.87 -13.44
N SER A 18 -33.97 -6.57 -12.89
CA SER A 18 -34.20 -5.58 -11.82
C SER A 18 -34.11 -6.13 -10.40
N THR A 19 -34.05 -7.45 -10.22
CA THR A 19 -34.06 -8.07 -8.88
C THR A 19 -32.64 -8.46 -8.49
N GLU A 20 -32.10 -7.77 -7.48
CA GLU A 20 -30.80 -8.06 -6.89
C GLU A 20 -30.99 -8.88 -5.61
N ILE A 21 -30.47 -10.11 -5.61
CA ILE A 21 -30.52 -11.01 -4.44
C ILE A 21 -29.18 -10.90 -3.72
N TYR A 22 -29.23 -10.36 -2.50
CA TYR A 22 -28.10 -10.22 -1.61
C TYR A 22 -28.03 -11.38 -0.62
N GLY A 23 -26.83 -11.88 -0.37
CA GLY A 23 -26.59 -13.00 0.53
C GLY A 23 -26.56 -12.64 2.01
N GLU A 24 -26.10 -13.62 2.78
CA GLU A 24 -25.72 -13.44 4.18
C GLU A 24 -24.53 -12.49 4.32
N CYS A 25 -24.37 -11.93 5.53
CA CYS A 25 -23.27 -11.03 5.82
C CYS A 25 -21.94 -11.79 5.80
N GLY A 26 -20.97 -11.31 5.02
CA GLY A 26 -19.65 -11.93 4.90
C GLY A 26 -18.57 -10.92 4.50
N VAL A 27 -17.37 -11.44 4.27
CA VAL A 27 -16.24 -10.64 3.78
C VAL A 27 -16.48 -10.29 2.30
N CYS A 28 -16.37 -9.01 1.94
CA CYS A 28 -16.45 -8.61 0.54
C CYS A 28 -15.21 -9.13 -0.24
N PRO A 29 -15.38 -9.62 -1.48
CA PRO A 29 -14.25 -10.07 -2.29
C PRO A 29 -13.28 -8.92 -2.58
N ARG A 30 -12.01 -9.26 -2.88
CA ARG A 30 -10.98 -8.30 -3.27
C ARG A 30 -11.49 -7.39 -4.40
N GLY A 31 -11.29 -6.08 -4.26
CA GLY A 31 -11.77 -5.07 -5.23
C GLY A 31 -13.20 -4.59 -4.98
N GLN A 32 -13.86 -5.04 -3.91
CA GLN A 32 -15.15 -4.52 -3.46
C GLN A 32 -15.07 -3.96 -2.04
N ARG A 33 -15.87 -2.92 -1.77
CA ARG A 33 -15.98 -2.26 -0.47
C ARG A 33 -17.45 -2.10 -0.07
N THR A 34 -17.70 -1.99 1.22
CA THR A 34 -19.06 -1.80 1.74
C THR A 34 -19.52 -0.35 1.57
N ASN A 35 -20.76 -0.16 1.10
CA ASN A 35 -21.43 1.14 1.09
C ASN A 35 -22.03 1.44 2.50
N ALA A 36 -22.60 2.63 2.71
CA ALA A 36 -23.32 3.03 3.92
C ALA A 36 -24.41 2.03 4.32
N GLN A 37 -25.03 1.37 3.33
CA GLN A 37 -26.05 0.34 3.50
C GLN A 37 -25.51 -1.09 3.71
N LYS A 38 -24.18 -1.26 3.84
CA LYS A 38 -23.50 -2.55 4.04
C LYS A 38 -23.62 -3.55 2.88
N TYR A 39 -23.84 -3.08 1.67
CA TYR A 39 -23.74 -3.89 0.45
C TYR A 39 -22.32 -3.84 -0.12
N CYS A 40 -21.80 -4.97 -0.61
CA CYS A 40 -20.52 -5.01 -1.31
C CYS A 40 -20.69 -4.39 -2.70
N GLN A 41 -19.96 -3.31 -2.97
CA GLN A 41 -19.96 -2.60 -4.25
C GLN A 41 -18.52 -2.57 -4.79
N PRO A 42 -18.30 -2.66 -6.12
CA PRO A 42 -16.98 -2.49 -6.71
C PRO A 42 -16.36 -1.14 -6.32
N CYS A 43 -15.07 -1.15 -6.01
CA CYS A 43 -14.30 0.06 -5.81
C CYS A 43 -14.14 0.77 -7.16
N THR A 44 -14.95 1.79 -7.41
CA THR A 44 -14.82 2.69 -8.58
C THR A 44 -14.01 3.94 -8.24
N GLU A 45 -13.63 4.09 -6.98
CA GLU A 45 -12.82 5.22 -6.52
C GLU A 45 -11.37 5.03 -6.95
N SER A 46 -10.82 6.05 -7.60
CA SER A 46 -9.39 6.14 -7.85
C SER A 46 -8.65 6.40 -6.54
N PRO A 47 -7.46 5.78 -6.33
CA PRO A 47 -6.65 6.04 -5.14
C PRO A 47 -6.33 7.53 -5.01
N GLU A 48 -6.38 8.04 -3.79
CA GLU A 48 -6.08 9.45 -3.51
C GLU A 48 -4.59 9.74 -3.76
N LEU A 49 -4.23 11.02 -3.91
CA LEU A 49 -2.83 11.45 -4.11
C LEU A 49 -1.90 10.89 -3.01
N TYR A 50 -2.42 10.79 -1.78
CA TYR A 50 -1.67 10.24 -0.64
C TYR A 50 -1.35 8.75 -0.83
N ASP A 51 -2.30 7.95 -1.30
CA ASP A 51 -2.10 6.52 -1.56
C ASP A 51 -1.05 6.29 -2.64
N TRP A 52 -1.04 7.14 -3.67
CA TRP A 52 -0.01 7.13 -4.71
C TRP A 52 1.37 7.48 -4.17
N LEU A 53 1.48 8.54 -3.37
CA LEU A 53 2.73 8.95 -2.77
C LEU A 53 3.29 7.86 -1.85
N TYR A 54 2.41 7.22 -1.07
CA TYR A 54 2.75 6.11 -0.20
C TYR A 54 3.23 4.88 -0.99
N LEU A 55 2.52 4.50 -2.06
CA LEU A 55 2.96 3.41 -2.94
C LEU A 55 4.34 3.71 -3.55
N GLY A 56 4.54 4.94 -4.03
CA GLY A 56 5.82 5.39 -4.56
C GLY A 56 6.94 5.29 -3.51
N PHE A 57 6.70 5.78 -2.29
CA PHE A 57 7.67 5.70 -1.20
C PHE A 57 8.01 4.26 -0.82
N MET A 58 7.00 3.41 -0.69
CA MET A 58 7.18 1.99 -0.36
C MET A 58 7.97 1.22 -1.42
N ALA A 59 7.91 1.64 -2.69
CA ALA A 59 8.73 1.06 -3.75
C ALA A 59 10.13 1.68 -3.82
N MET A 60 10.25 3.00 -3.68
CA MET A 60 11.50 3.73 -3.82
C MET A 60 12.45 3.52 -2.65
N LEU A 61 11.95 3.45 -1.40
CA LEU A 61 12.76 3.18 -0.22
C LEU A 61 13.61 1.90 -0.33
N PRO A 62 13.03 0.71 -0.57
CA PRO A 62 13.80 -0.52 -0.67
C PRO A 62 14.74 -0.52 -1.89
N LEU A 63 14.37 0.13 -3.00
CA LEU A 63 15.25 0.27 -4.16
C LEU A 63 16.50 1.10 -3.84
N VAL A 64 16.32 2.27 -3.19
CA VAL A 64 17.43 3.14 -2.78
C VAL A 64 18.29 2.48 -1.72
N LEU A 65 17.68 1.83 -0.72
CA LEU A 65 18.40 1.09 0.30
C LEU A 65 19.22 -0.05 -0.31
N HIS A 66 18.63 -0.84 -1.20
CA HIS A 66 19.33 -1.95 -1.83
C HIS A 66 20.51 -1.46 -2.68
N TRP A 67 20.33 -0.37 -3.43
CA TRP A 67 21.42 0.26 -4.19
C TRP A 67 22.53 0.77 -3.25
N PHE A 68 22.15 1.48 -2.19
CA PHE A 68 23.06 1.99 -1.18
C PHE A 68 23.87 0.89 -0.52
N PHE A 69 23.23 -0.22 -0.12
CA PHE A 69 23.93 -1.37 0.44
C PHE A 69 24.92 -1.99 -0.54
N ILE A 70 24.59 -2.10 -1.83
CA ILE A 70 25.53 -2.61 -2.84
C ILE A 70 26.76 -1.70 -2.92
N GLU A 71 26.58 -0.39 -3.04
CA GLU A 71 27.72 0.53 -3.13
C GLU A 71 28.55 0.56 -1.85
N TRP A 72 27.91 0.49 -0.68
CA TRP A 72 28.56 0.43 0.62
C TRP A 72 29.41 -0.85 0.79
N TYR A 73 28.86 -2.02 0.47
CA TYR A 73 29.56 -3.29 0.62
C TYR A 73 30.54 -3.59 -0.52
N SER A 74 30.27 -3.11 -1.74
CA SER A 74 31.17 -3.24 -2.91
C SER A 74 32.33 -2.22 -2.85
N GLY A 75 32.20 -1.20 -1.98
CA GLY A 75 33.19 -0.16 -1.68
C GLY A 75 34.44 -0.63 -0.92
N LYS A 76 35.05 -1.76 -1.29
CA LYS A 76 36.51 -1.83 -1.24
C LYS A 76 37.01 -1.12 -2.50
N LYS A 77 37.76 -0.03 -2.30
CA LYS A 77 38.58 0.78 -3.24
C LYS A 77 37.83 1.58 -4.33
N ARG A 78 37.45 2.83 -4.02
CA ARG A 78 38.10 4.06 -4.55
C ARG A 78 37.43 5.33 -4.01
N LEU A 79 38.05 5.93 -3.00
CA LEU A 79 38.01 7.39 -2.82
C LEU A 79 38.54 8.02 -4.12
N ALA A 80 37.69 8.62 -4.94
CA ALA A 80 38.08 9.66 -5.88
C ALA A 80 36.85 10.36 -6.49
N LEU A 81 36.62 11.58 -5.98
CA LEU A 81 35.97 12.74 -6.62
C LEU A 81 34.44 12.93 -6.44
N SER A 82 34.16 13.83 -5.48
CA SER A 82 33.15 14.91 -5.53
C SER A 82 31.69 14.44 -5.54
N MET A 83 31.04 14.34 -4.38
CA MET A 83 30.53 15.53 -3.67
C MET A 83 30.91 15.53 -2.18
N ASN A 84 31.12 16.72 -1.62
CA ASN A 84 31.39 16.98 -0.21
C ASN A 84 30.38 16.29 0.73
N VAL A 85 30.75 15.14 1.29
CA VAL A 85 30.07 14.52 2.43
C VAL A 85 31.02 14.53 3.63
N SER A 86 31.50 15.72 3.99
CA SER A 86 32.29 15.95 5.21
C SER A 86 31.38 16.11 6.45
N GLY A 87 30.26 15.40 6.50
CA GLY A 87 29.24 15.58 7.56
C GLY A 87 28.30 14.40 7.77
N TRP A 88 28.71 13.17 7.44
CA TRP A 88 27.88 11.96 7.67
C TRP A 88 28.55 10.92 8.56
N ASN A 89 29.57 11.33 9.34
CA ASN A 89 30.00 10.54 10.51
C ASN A 89 29.02 10.68 11.70
N ASP A 90 27.93 11.43 11.55
CA ASP A 90 26.90 11.61 12.59
C ASP A 90 25.70 10.64 12.44
N ILE A 91 25.66 9.78 11.41
CA ILE A 91 24.54 8.84 11.18
C ILE A 91 24.86 7.41 11.63
N GLU A 92 26.06 7.16 12.14
CA GLU A 92 26.35 5.94 12.92
C GLU A 92 25.53 5.85 14.23
N ILE A 93 24.73 6.87 14.58
CA ILE A 93 23.92 6.89 15.81
C ILE A 93 22.45 6.45 15.60
N ILE A 94 21.93 6.32 14.37
CA ILE A 94 20.49 5.98 14.17
C ILE A 94 20.24 4.48 13.96
N ILE A 95 21.28 3.63 13.92
CA ILE A 95 21.10 2.16 13.79
C ILE A 95 22.04 1.38 14.74
N ILE A 96 21.99 1.69 16.03
CA ILE A 96 22.28 0.72 17.11
C ILE A 96 21.05 0.65 18.01
#